data_AF-A0AA86U0R7-F1
#
_entry.id   AF-A0AA86U0R7-F1
#
_cell.length_a   1.000
_cell.length_b   1.000
_cell.length_c   1.000
_cell.angle_alpha   90.00
_cell.angle_beta   90.00
_cell.angle_gamma   90.00
#
_symmetry.space_group_name_H-M   'P 1'
#
loop_
_entity.id
_entity.type
_entity.pdbx_description
1 polymer ?
#
loop_
_entity_poly.entity_id
_entity_poly.type
_entity_poly.pdbx_seq_one_letter_code
_entity_poly.pdbx_strand_id
1 'polypeptide(L)'
;MLPLIQATYSQQVPIVFMHSLLSYAWMMDGIISKVQKINPSWVLINCEVGNGALDTVFMTVDQQLDELSKCINNDPRTKNGFIGVGYSNGGFLMRYYSYGRWNCFFLFTM
;
A
#
# COMPACT_ATOMS: atom_id res chain seq x y z
N MET A 1 32.68 -32.30 -3.80
CA MET A 1 31.45 -31.78 -4.41
C MET A 1 30.65 -31.14 -3.28
N LEU A 2 30.74 -29.82 -3.10
CA LEU A 2 30.05 -29.09 -2.02
C LEU A 2 28.64 -28.70 -2.51
N PRO A 3 27.60 -28.81 -1.67
CA PRO A 3 26.26 -28.41 -2.06
C PRO A 3 26.21 -26.89 -2.17
N LEU A 4 25.74 -26.39 -3.31
CA LEU A 4 25.42 -24.99 -3.52
C LEU A 4 24.24 -24.64 -2.59
N ILE A 5 24.51 -23.87 -1.54
CA ILE A 5 23.47 -23.23 -0.74
C ILE A 5 22.70 -22.32 -1.70
N GLN A 6 21.51 -22.72 -2.11
CA GLN A 6 20.61 -21.85 -2.85
C GLN A 6 20.23 -20.72 -1.90
N ALA A 7 20.69 -19.50 -2.19
CA ALA A 7 20.21 -18.31 -1.52
C ALA A 7 18.69 -18.27 -1.69
N THR A 8 17.95 -18.41 -0.59
CA THR A 8 16.50 -18.20 -0.57
C THR A 8 16.25 -16.79 -1.10
N TYR A 9 15.66 -16.71 -2.28
CA TYR A 9 15.25 -15.45 -2.90
C TYR A 9 14.42 -14.68 -1.89
N SER A 10 14.98 -13.58 -1.36
CA SER A 10 14.26 -12.71 -0.42
C SER A 10 13.04 -12.19 -1.16
N GLN A 11 11.86 -12.74 -0.84
CA GLN A 11 10.63 -12.34 -1.48
C GLN A 11 10.46 -10.83 -1.28
N GLN A 12 10.39 -10.10 -2.38
CA GLN A 12 10.35 -8.65 -2.33
C GLN A 12 9.03 -8.21 -1.71
N VAL A 13 9.12 -7.55 -0.55
CA VAL A 13 7.94 -7.09 0.18
C VAL A 13 7.30 -5.96 -0.64
N PRO A 14 6.04 -6.10 -1.09
CA PRO A 14 5.38 -5.06 -1.87
C PRO A 14 5.14 -3.81 -1.02
N ILE A 15 5.14 -2.66 -1.68
CA ILE A 15 4.88 -1.36 -1.06
C ILE A 15 3.52 -0.89 -1.56
N VAL A 16 2.56 -0.75 -0.64
CA VAL A 16 1.21 -0.25 -0.91
C VAL A 16 1.14 1.23 -0.59
N PHE A 17 0.75 2.05 -1.55
CA PHE A 17 0.53 3.48 -1.40
C PHE A 17 -0.94 3.78 -1.19
N MET A 18 -1.21 4.72 -0.28
CA MET A 18 -2.54 5.27 -0.02
C MET A 18 -2.48 6.80 -0.07
N HIS A 19 -3.35 7.39 -0.90
CA HIS A 19 -3.48 8.84 -1.06
C HIS A 19 -4.22 9.49 0.12
N SER A 20 -4.20 10.83 0.17
CA SER A 20 -4.95 11.63 1.15
C SER A 20 -6.46 11.56 0.92
N LEU A 21 -7.24 12.00 1.92
CA LEU A 21 -8.63 12.42 1.69
C LEU A 21 -8.69 13.48 0.58
N LEU A 22 -9.79 13.54 -0.17
CA LEU A 22 -9.99 14.47 -1.29
C LEU A 22 -8.97 14.31 -2.43
N SER A 23 -8.31 13.16 -2.54
CA SER A 23 -7.28 12.87 -3.53
C SER A 23 -7.63 11.63 -4.35
N TYR A 24 -6.70 11.20 -5.19
CA TYR A 24 -6.80 10.06 -6.10
C TYR A 24 -5.47 9.32 -6.10
N ALA A 25 -5.47 8.04 -6.45
CA ALA A 25 -4.28 7.24 -6.63
C ALA A 25 -3.29 7.87 -7.62
N TRP A 26 -3.76 8.43 -8.74
CA TRP A 26 -2.88 9.04 -9.75
C TRP A 26 -2.06 10.22 -9.21
N MET A 27 -2.51 10.89 -8.16
CA MET A 27 -1.73 11.96 -7.52
C MET A 27 -0.47 11.42 -6.81
N MET A 28 -0.44 10.12 -6.50
CA MET A 28 0.74 9.43 -5.95
C MET A 28 1.74 9.03 -7.04
N ASP A 29 1.40 9.07 -8.32
CA ASP A 29 2.25 8.59 -9.43
C ASP A 29 3.61 9.30 -9.47
N GLY A 30 3.66 10.58 -9.07
CA GLY A 30 4.90 11.34 -8.99
C GLY A 30 5.87 10.81 -7.92
N ILE A 31 5.34 10.37 -6.77
CA ILE A 31 6.13 9.74 -5.70
C ILE A 31 6.51 8.32 -6.12
N ILE A 32 5.55 7.54 -6.61
CA ILE A 32 5.74 6.15 -7.04
C ILE A 32 6.78 6.07 -8.16
N SER A 33 6.73 6.98 -9.14
CA SER A 33 7.72 7.03 -10.22
C SER A 33 9.14 7.33 -9.72
N LYS A 34 9.29 8.17 -8.68
CA LYS A 34 10.60 8.43 -8.06
C LYS A 34 11.11 7.19 -7.32
N VAL A 35 10.22 6.49 -6.61
CA VAL A 35 10.55 5.24 -5.91
C VAL A 35 10.93 4.14 -6.90
N GLN A 36 10.18 3.98 -7.99
CA GLN A 36 10.47 3.01 -9.05
C GLN A 36 11.84 3.26 -9.70
N LYS A 37 12.25 4.53 -9.84
CA LYS A 37 13.58 4.88 -10.37
C LYS A 37 14.72 4.49 -9.42
N ILE A 38 14.48 4.48 -8.11
CA ILE A 38 15.49 4.05 -7.11
C ILE A 38 15.70 2.55 -7.21
N ASN A 39 14.61 1.79 -7.29
CA ASN A 39 14.70 0.35 -7.49
C ASN A 39 13.58 -0.16 -8.41
N PRO A 40 13.90 -0.42 -9.69
CA PRO A 40 12.92 -0.89 -10.68
C PRO A 40 12.35 -2.28 -10.40
N SER A 41 12.95 -3.05 -9.49
CA SER A 41 12.42 -4.37 -9.10
C SER A 41 11.29 -4.26 -8.09
N TRP A 42 11.15 -3.13 -7.38
CA TRP A 42 10.16 -3.00 -6.32
C TRP A 42 8.73 -3.15 -6.86
N VAL A 43 7.93 -3.92 -6.11
CA VAL A 43 6.49 -4.07 -6.38
C VAL A 43 5.78 -2.93 -5.69
N LEU A 44 5.33 -1.95 -6.48
CA LEU A 44 4.58 -0.80 -5.99
C LEU A 44 3.10 -0.97 -6.35
N ILE A 45 2.23 -0.90 -5.35
CA ILE A 45 0.78 -1.05 -5.48
C ILE A 45 0.16 0.30 -5.11
N ASN A 46 -0.56 0.93 -6.05
CA ASN A 46 -1.23 2.19 -5.82
C ASN A 46 -2.72 1.93 -5.59
N CYS A 47 -3.20 2.05 -4.35
CA CYS A 47 -4.60 1.79 -4.05
C CYS A 47 -5.45 3.05 -4.22
N GLU A 48 -6.57 2.87 -4.91
CA GLU A 48 -7.67 3.85 -4.94
C GLU A 48 -8.69 3.47 -3.87
N VAL A 49 -9.15 4.46 -3.10
CA VAL A 49 -10.27 4.34 -2.16
C VAL A 49 -11.27 5.45 -2.48
N GLY A 50 -12.50 5.05 -2.77
CA GLY A 50 -13.55 5.85 -3.39
C GLY A 50 -13.44 5.84 -4.92
N ASN A 51 -14.16 6.76 -5.56
CA ASN A 51 -13.95 7.16 -6.96
C ASN A 51 -13.35 8.57 -7.01
N GLY A 52 -12.32 8.80 -6.20
CA GLY A 52 -11.65 10.09 -6.08
C GLY A 52 -12.16 11.02 -4.99
N ALA A 53 -11.86 12.32 -5.18
CA ALA A 53 -11.94 13.31 -4.11
C ALA A 53 -13.31 13.41 -3.43
N LEU A 54 -14.39 13.49 -4.19
CA LEU A 54 -15.72 13.71 -3.64
C LEU A 54 -16.25 12.50 -2.86
N ASP A 55 -15.93 11.28 -3.28
CA ASP A 55 -16.43 10.08 -2.62
C ASP A 55 -15.79 9.85 -1.25
N THR A 56 -14.49 10.17 -1.10
CA THR A 56 -13.80 10.06 0.20
C THR A 56 -14.40 10.94 1.31
N VAL A 57 -15.18 11.97 0.97
CA VAL A 57 -15.87 12.84 1.95
C VAL A 57 -17.21 12.26 2.39
N PHE A 58 -17.92 11.58 1.49
CA PHE A 58 -19.22 10.99 1.80
C PHE A 58 -19.12 9.56 2.34
N MET A 59 -17.94 8.94 2.25
CA MET A 59 -17.66 7.64 2.85
C MET A 59 -17.31 7.76 4.32
N THR A 60 -17.93 6.90 5.13
CA THR A 60 -17.47 6.61 6.49
C THR A 60 -16.07 5.99 6.48
N VAL A 61 -15.35 6.09 7.60
CA VAL A 61 -14.01 5.47 7.74
C VAL A 61 -14.08 3.95 7.50
N ASP A 62 -15.14 3.28 7.96
CA ASP A 62 -15.32 1.84 7.75
C ASP A 62 -15.46 1.48 6.27
N GLN A 63 -16.19 2.27 5.50
CA GLN A 63 -16.27 2.09 4.04
C GLN A 63 -14.92 2.29 3.36
N GLN A 64 -14.16 3.30 3.79
CA GLN A 64 -12.80 3.55 3.27
C GLN A 64 -11.87 2.37 3.61
N LEU A 65 -11.99 1.80 4.81
CA LEU A 65 -11.24 0.62 5.22
C LEU A 65 -11.61 -0.63 4.42
N ASP A 66 -12.89 -0.83 4.13
CA ASP A 66 -13.35 -1.95 3.31
C ASP A 66 -12.81 -1.87 1.88
N GLU A 67 -12.78 -0.69 1.29
CA GLU A 67 -12.21 -0.50 -0.04
C GLU A 67 -10.69 -0.63 -0.07
N LEU A 68 -10.00 -0.05 0.91
CA LEU A 68 -8.56 -0.27 1.08
C LEU A 68 -8.26 -1.77 1.24
N SER A 69 -9.08 -2.47 2.04
CA SER A 69 -8.97 -3.90 2.26
C SER A 69 -9.19 -4.69 0.98
N LYS A 70 -10.16 -4.32 0.14
CA LYS A 70 -10.38 -4.95 -1.16
C LYS A 70 -9.17 -4.74 -2.08
N CYS A 71 -8.65 -3.52 -2.19
CA CYS A 71 -7.46 -3.25 -3.00
C CYS A 71 -6.27 -4.13 -2.58
N ILE A 72 -5.96 -4.14 -1.29
CA ILE A 72 -4.83 -4.91 -0.75
C ILE A 72 -5.06 -6.41 -0.91
N ASN A 73 -6.22 -6.93 -0.53
CA ASN A 73 -6.48 -8.37 -0.50
C ASN A 73 -6.72 -9.00 -1.87
N ASN A 74 -7.11 -8.21 -2.87
CA ASN A 74 -7.26 -8.69 -4.25
C ASN A 74 -5.90 -8.84 -4.95
N ASP A 75 -4.84 -8.20 -4.44
CA ASP A 75 -3.49 -8.39 -4.96
C ASP A 75 -2.83 -9.61 -4.31
N PRO A 76 -2.51 -10.69 -5.07
CA PRO A 76 -1.90 -11.89 -4.50
C PRO A 76 -0.50 -11.65 -3.92
N ARG A 77 0.17 -10.55 -4.30
CA ARG A 77 1.54 -10.23 -3.85
C ARG A 77 1.57 -9.78 -2.39
N THR A 78 0.47 -9.28 -1.85
CA THR A 78 0.36 -8.77 -0.46
C THR A 78 0.06 -9.88 0.56
N LYS A 79 -0.19 -11.12 0.12
CA LYS A 79 -0.62 -12.24 0.98
C LYS A 79 0.38 -12.58 2.08
N ASN A 80 1.67 -12.42 1.80
CA ASN A 80 2.76 -12.69 2.73
C ASN A 80 3.25 -11.42 3.45
N GLY A 81 2.43 -10.38 3.46
CA GLY A 81 2.72 -9.08 4.05
C GLY A 81 3.14 -8.04 3.03
N PHE A 82 3.14 -6.79 3.49
CA PHE A 82 3.44 -5.61 2.68
C PHE A 82 3.89 -4.45 3.58
N ILE A 83 4.51 -3.45 2.95
CA ILE A 83 4.82 -2.16 3.57
C ILE A 83 3.71 -1.18 3.17
N GLY A 84 3.00 -0.61 4.13
CA GLY A 84 2.01 0.44 3.89
C GLY A 84 2.65 1.83 3.97
N VAL A 85 2.45 2.66 2.94
CA VAL A 85 2.83 4.08 2.89
C VAL A 85 1.57 4.90 2.66
N GLY A 86 1.23 5.77 3.61
CA GLY A 86 0.07 6.65 3.48
C GLY A 86 0.50 8.12 3.48
N TYR A 87 -0.08 8.90 2.56
CA TYR A 87 0.15 10.33 2.48
C TYR A 87 -0.90 11.09 3.30
N SER A 88 -0.47 11.99 4.18
CA SER A 88 -1.34 12.76 5.09
C SER A 88 -2.38 11.87 5.79
N ASN A 89 -3.68 12.11 5.58
CA ASN A 89 -4.76 11.32 6.18
C ASN A 89 -4.85 9.87 5.68
N GLY A 90 -4.28 9.56 4.51
CA GLY A 90 -4.12 8.18 4.05
C GLY A 90 -3.26 7.34 4.99
N GLY A 91 -2.34 7.97 5.73
CA GLY A 91 -1.56 7.33 6.78
C GLY A 91 -2.42 6.86 7.96
N PHE A 92 -3.42 7.64 8.37
CA PHE A 92 -4.36 7.20 9.41
C PHE A 92 -5.17 6.01 8.94
N LEU A 93 -5.69 6.02 7.71
CA LEU A 93 -6.46 4.91 7.16
C LEU A 93 -5.63 3.61 7.12
N MET A 94 -4.39 3.69 6.65
CA MET A 94 -3.48 2.55 6.62
C MET A 94 -3.13 2.04 8.03
N ARG A 95 -3.03 2.94 9.02
CA ARG A 95 -2.85 2.58 10.43
C ARG A 95 -4.10 1.91 11.01
N TYR A 96 -5.30 2.38 10.69
CA TYR A 96 -6.53 1.73 11.11
C TYR A 96 -6.67 0.33 10.49
N TYR A 97 -6.28 0.18 9.23
CA TYR A 97 -6.22 -1.13 8.56
C TYR A 97 -5.33 -2.12 9.32
N SER A 98 -4.14 -1.70 9.77
CA SER A 98 -3.21 -2.58 10.47
C SER A 98 -3.70 -3.04 11.85
N TYR A 99 -4.47 -2.22 12.57
CA TYR A 99 -5.07 -2.63 13.84
C TYR A 99 -6.08 -3.78 13.70
N GLY A 100 -6.76 -3.87 12.56
CA GLY A 100 -7.71 -4.94 12.29
C GLY A 100 -7.08 -6.19 11.66
N ARG A 101 -5.84 -6.14 11.17
CA ARG A 101 -5.24 -7.17 10.28
C ARG A 101 -3.73 -7.36 10.53
N TRP A 102 -3.33 -8.53 11.01
CA TRP A 102 -2.00 -8.86 11.55
C TRP A 102 -0.81 -9.03 10.56
N ASN A 103 -0.91 -8.59 9.30
CA ASN A 103 0.12 -8.85 8.28
C ASN A 103 0.75 -7.58 7.64
N CYS A 104 0.71 -6.41 8.28
CA CYS A 104 1.20 -5.15 7.69
C CYS A 104 2.26 -4.44 8.55
N PHE A 105 3.36 -4.01 7.94
CA PHE A 105 4.31 -3.06 8.52
C PHE A 105 4.05 -1.65 7.97
N PHE A 106 3.91 -0.64 8.83
CA PHE A 106 3.43 0.69 8.44
C PHE A 106 4.50 1.77 8.56
N LEU A 107 4.68 2.57 7.50
CA LEU A 107 5.57 3.73 7.45
C LEU A 107 4.75 5.02 7.26
N PHE A 108 4.91 5.98 8.18
CA PHE A 108 4.23 7.27 8.13
C PHE A 108 5.08 8.31 7.38
N THR A 109 4.50 9.00 6.40
CA THR A 109 5.16 10.12 5.71
C THR A 109 4.31 11.39 5.87
N MET A 110 4.89 12.42 6.50
CA MET A 110 4.30 13.76 6.64
C MET A 110 4.31 14.53 5.33
#